data_AF-D4ZKI6-F1
#
_entry.id   AF-D4ZKI6-F1
#
_cell.length_a   1.000
_cell.length_b   1.000
_cell.length_c   1.000
_cell.angle_alpha   90.00
_cell.angle_beta   90.00
_cell.angle_gamma   90.00
#
_symmetry.space_group_name_H-M   'P 1'
#
loop_
_entity.id
_entity.type
_entity.pdbx_description
1 polymer ?
#
loop_
_entity_poly.entity_id
_entity_poly.type
_entity_poly.pdbx_seq_one_letter_code
_entity_poly.pdbx_strand_id
1 'polypeptide(L)'
;MELLAMTSDLLSTANLKIIKQLKQPDKPKSLLQASGLSQSVFIVAAENLWRKGLLCGVVHDGCCQNACGQACVSYMNMERSWSRIKTSR
;
A
#
# COMPACT_ATOMS: atom_id res chain seq x y z
N MET A 1 -17.54 -15.79 -15.48
CA MET A 1 -17.51 -15.40 -14.05
C MET A 1 -16.19 -15.73 -13.36
N GLU A 2 -15.39 -16.69 -13.85
CA GLU A 2 -14.14 -17.12 -13.20
C GLU A 2 -12.99 -16.09 -13.24
N LEU A 3 -12.87 -15.30 -14.32
CA LEU A 3 -11.82 -14.28 -14.44
C LEU A 3 -11.90 -13.20 -13.34
N LEU A 4 -13.10 -12.77 -12.96
CA LEU A 4 -13.29 -11.74 -11.92
C LEU A 4 -12.93 -12.30 -10.53
N ALA A 5 -13.29 -13.55 -10.24
CA ALA A 5 -12.93 -14.20 -8.97
C ALA A 5 -11.41 -14.39 -8.84
N MET A 6 -10.74 -14.85 -9.90
CA MET A 6 -9.28 -15.01 -9.90
C MET A 6 -8.54 -13.67 -9.69
N THR A 7 -9.04 -12.57 -10.28
CA THR A 7 -8.46 -11.24 -10.06
C THR A 7 -8.68 -10.72 -8.63
N SER A 8 -9.81 -11.07 -8.01
CA SER A 8 -10.12 -10.74 -6.61
C SER A 8 -9.20 -11.48 -5.63
N ASP A 9 -8.92 -12.76 -5.89
CA ASP A 9 -8.06 -13.60 -5.04
C ASP A 9 -6.59 -13.17 -5.13
N LEU A 10 -6.12 -12.83 -6.33
CA LEU A 10 -4.77 -12.30 -6.54
C LEU A 10 -4.58 -10.97 -5.80
N LEU A 11 -5.54 -10.05 -5.91
CA LEU A 11 -5.51 -8.77 -5.21
C LEU A 11 -5.55 -8.95 -3.70
N SER A 12 -6.41 -9.84 -3.20
CA SER A 12 -6.51 -10.14 -1.77
C SER A 12 -5.20 -10.72 -1.22
N THR A 13 -4.58 -11.64 -1.95
CA THR A 13 -3.26 -12.20 -1.59
C THR A 13 -2.17 -11.13 -1.59
N ALA A 14 -2.15 -10.27 -2.60
CA ALA A 14 -1.18 -9.17 -2.69
C ALA A 14 -1.34 -8.17 -1.52
N ASN A 15 -2.59 -7.81 -1.18
CA ASN A 15 -2.88 -6.96 -0.02
C ASN A 15 -2.32 -7.56 1.28
N LEU A 16 -2.53 -8.86 1.50
CA LEU A 16 -2.04 -9.55 2.71
C LEU A 16 -0.52 -9.56 2.78
N LYS A 17 0.17 -9.76 1.66
CA LYS A 17 1.64 -9.69 1.60
C LYS A 17 2.15 -8.31 2.02
N ILE A 18 1.56 -7.23 1.52
CA ILE A 18 1.94 -5.85 1.90
C ILE A 18 1.65 -5.61 3.40
N ILE A 19 0.46 -5.98 3.88
CA ILE A 19 0.09 -5.82 5.30
C ILE A 19 1.03 -6.60 6.22
N LYS A 20 1.44 -7.82 5.84
CA LYS A 20 2.37 -8.64 6.63
C LYS A 20 3.71 -7.93 6.82
N GLN A 21 4.21 -7.27 5.76
CA GLN A 21 5.46 -6.52 5.83
C GLN A 21 5.34 -5.26 6.69
N LEU A 22 4.19 -4.56 6.64
CA LEU A 22 3.93 -3.41 7.51
C LEU A 22 3.85 -3.75 9.00
N LYS A 23 3.57 -5.02 9.35
CA LYS A 23 3.49 -5.52 10.73
C LYS A 23 4.85 -6.00 11.27
N GLN A 24 5.87 -6.14 10.42
CA GLN A 24 7.20 -6.51 10.90
C GLN A 24 7.77 -5.40 11.78
N PRO A 25 8.46 -5.74 12.90
CA PRO A 25 9.08 -4.76 13.78
C PRO A 25 10.11 -3.91 13.04
N ASP A 26 10.85 -4.53 12.13
CA ASP A 26 11.78 -3.87 11.23
C ASP A 26 11.05 -3.51 9.93
N LYS A 27 10.79 -2.22 9.74
CA LYS A 27 10.20 -1.75 8.49
C LYS A 27 11.21 -1.94 7.35
N PRO A 28 10.85 -2.68 6.28
CA PRO A 28 11.76 -2.85 5.16
C PRO A 28 12.01 -1.50 4.48
N LYS A 29 13.23 -1.30 3.97
CA LYS A 29 13.58 -0.10 3.17
C LYS A 29 12.69 0.08 1.94
N SER A 30 12.19 -1.04 1.40
CA SER A 30 11.23 -1.06 0.29
C SER A 30 10.18 -2.13 0.52
N LEU A 31 8.91 -1.72 0.65
CA LEU A 31 7.78 -2.64 0.74
C LEU A 31 7.55 -3.42 -0.54
N LEU A 32 7.89 -2.84 -1.70
CA LEU A 32 7.84 -3.55 -2.98
C LEU A 32 8.76 -4.76 -2.94
N GLN A 33 10.04 -4.56 -2.61
CA GLN A 33 11.02 -5.64 -2.53
C GLN A 33 10.64 -6.67 -1.46
N ALA A 34 10.27 -6.22 -0.26
CA ALA A 34 9.94 -7.13 0.84
C ALA A 34 8.64 -7.93 0.61
N SER A 35 7.70 -7.41 -0.18
CA SER A 35 6.47 -8.12 -0.51
C SER A 35 6.67 -9.29 -1.48
N GLY A 36 7.78 -9.29 -2.25
CA GLY A 36 8.02 -10.26 -3.31
C GLY A 36 6.97 -10.23 -4.42
N LEU A 37 6.26 -9.12 -4.58
CA LEU A 37 5.28 -8.90 -5.64
C LEU A 37 5.96 -8.33 -6.88
N SER A 38 5.42 -8.62 -8.06
CA SER A 38 5.78 -7.86 -9.24
C SER A 38 5.34 -6.40 -9.09
N GLN A 39 6.02 -5.49 -9.77
CA GLN A 39 5.75 -4.06 -9.67
C GLN A 39 4.30 -3.70 -10.01
N SER A 40 3.72 -4.30 -11.05
CA SER A 40 2.33 -4.07 -11.45
C SER A 40 1.33 -4.54 -10.38
N VAL A 41 1.51 -5.75 -9.84
CA VAL A 41 0.62 -6.28 -8.78
C VAL A 41 0.76 -5.47 -7.49
N PHE A 42 1.99 -5.05 -7.15
CA PHE A 42 2.24 -4.21 -6.01
C PHE A 42 1.54 -2.86 -6.13
N ILE A 43 1.62 -2.19 -7.28
CA ILE A 43 0.98 -0.89 -7.52
C ILE A 43 -0.53 -0.99 -7.28
N VAL A 44 -1.19 -2.00 -7.89
CA VAL A 44 -2.65 -2.18 -7.75
C VAL A 44 -3.03 -2.49 -6.30
N ALA A 45 -2.26 -3.34 -5.61
CA ALA A 45 -2.53 -3.69 -4.21
C ALA A 45 -2.28 -2.51 -3.25
N ALA A 46 -1.18 -1.77 -3.45
CA ALA A 46 -0.85 -0.60 -2.66
C ALA A 46 -1.90 0.51 -2.83
N GLU A 47 -2.34 0.77 -4.07
CA GLU A 47 -3.42 1.71 -4.34
C GLU A 47 -4.72 1.28 -3.64
N ASN A 48 -5.11 0.00 -3.74
CA ASN A 48 -6.30 -0.51 -3.08
C ASN A 48 -6.23 -0.38 -1.55
N LEU A 49 -5.09 -0.70 -0.92
CA LEU A 49 -4.90 -0.53 0.52
C LEU A 49 -4.92 0.94 0.94
N TRP A 50 -4.35 1.83 0.11
CA TRP A 50 -4.35 3.26 0.35
C TRP A 50 -5.74 3.87 0.24
N ARG A 51 -6.54 3.49 -0.77
CA ARG A 51 -7.96 3.88 -0.90
C ARG A 51 -8.79 3.45 0.33
N LYS A 52 -8.39 2.35 0.99
CA LYS A 52 -9.00 1.85 2.24
C LYS A 52 -8.44 2.50 3.51
N GLY A 53 -7.50 3.45 3.41
CA GLY A 53 -6.88 4.08 4.57
C GLY A 53 -5.98 3.13 5.37
N LEU A 54 -5.42 2.09 4.75
CA LEU A 54 -4.51 1.14 5.41
C LEU A 54 -3.03 1.44 5.15
N LEU A 55 -2.75 2.33 4.19
CA LEU A 55 -1.44 2.82 3.83
C LEU A 55 -1.40 4.35 3.86
N CYS A 56 -0.25 4.92 4.18
CA CYS A 56 0.08 6.33 3.95
C CYS A 56 1.44 6.46 3.24
N GLY A 57 1.59 7.52 2.46
CA GLY A 57 2.87 7.91 1.86
C GLY A 57 3.83 8.55 2.88
N VAL A 58 5.01 8.99 2.39
CA VAL A 58 6.03 9.70 3.19
C VAL A 58 5.68 11.19 3.32
N VAL A 59 5.87 11.76 4.52
CA VAL A 59 5.58 13.20 4.81
C VAL A 59 6.38 14.14 3.91
N HIS A 60 7.66 13.84 3.69
CA HIS A 60 8.56 14.68 2.88
C HIS A 60 8.14 14.80 1.42
N ASP A 61 7.27 13.91 0.93
CA ASP A 61 6.70 13.96 -0.41
C ASP A 61 5.30 14.63 -0.41
N GLY A 62 4.96 15.40 0.62
CA GLY A 62 3.68 16.10 0.74
C GLY A 62 2.51 15.22 1.21
N CYS A 63 2.79 14.10 1.91
CA CYS A 63 1.74 13.26 2.48
C CYS A 63 1.37 13.71 3.90
N CYS A 64 0.07 13.94 4.13
CA CYS A 64 -0.52 14.26 5.43
C CYS A 64 -0.37 13.15 6.48
N GLN A 65 0.06 11.94 6.12
CA GLN A 65 0.01 10.70 6.94
C GLN A 65 -1.36 10.28 7.48
N ASN A 66 -2.40 11.09 7.28
CA ASN A 66 -3.78 10.71 7.55
C ASN A 66 -4.29 9.72 6.50
N ALA A 67 -5.43 9.10 6.77
CA ALA A 67 -6.17 8.26 5.83
C ALA A 67 -6.85 9.11 4.73
N CYS A 68 -6.07 9.97 4.07
CA CYS A 68 -6.57 10.98 3.14
C CYS A 68 -7.15 10.34 1.86
N GLY A 69 -6.85 9.06 1.58
CA GLY A 69 -7.31 8.35 0.39
C GLY A 69 -7.05 9.16 -0.88
N GLN A 70 -7.99 9.12 -1.83
CA GLN A 70 -7.91 9.86 -3.11
C GLN A 70 -7.73 11.39 -2.97
N ALA A 71 -7.97 11.97 -1.80
CA ALA A 71 -7.81 13.41 -1.57
C ALA A 71 -6.36 13.84 -1.26
N CYS A 72 -5.38 12.92 -1.29
CA CYS A 72 -3.98 13.28 -1.06
C CYS A 72 -3.33 13.88 -2.31
N VAL A 73 -2.74 15.08 -2.23
CA VAL A 73 -1.86 15.68 -3.27
C VAL A 73 -0.75 14.72 -3.75
N SER A 74 -0.41 13.78 -2.88
CA SER A 74 0.57 12.74 -3.10
C SER A 74 0.15 11.62 -4.06
N TYR A 75 -1.12 11.58 -4.45
CA TYR A 75 -1.79 10.52 -5.21
C TYR A 75 -1.04 10.06 -6.48
N MET A 76 -0.30 10.95 -7.13
CA MET A 76 0.29 10.70 -8.45
C MET A 76 1.71 10.12 -8.42
N ASN A 77 2.34 9.94 -7.25
CA ASN A 77 3.74 9.48 -7.20
C ASN A 77 3.82 8.05 -6.63
N MET A 78 3.80 7.05 -7.52
CA MET A 78 3.72 5.63 -7.16
C MET A 78 5.04 5.02 -6.67
N GLU A 79 6.16 5.75 -6.77
CA GLU A 79 7.47 5.34 -6.24
C GLU A 79 7.61 5.53 -4.72
N ARG A 80 6.58 6.05 -4.05
CA ARG A 80 6.61 6.43 -2.63
C ARG A 80 6.93 5.26 -1.70
N SER A 81 7.76 5.53 -0.69
CA SER A 81 8.00 4.61 0.42
C SER A 81 6.76 4.52 1.30
N TRP A 82 6.01 3.43 1.18
CA TRP A 82 4.76 3.25 1.93
C TRP A 82 5.03 3.02 3.42
N SER A 83 4.15 3.53 4.27
CA SER A 83 4.17 3.23 5.71
C SER A 83 2.75 3.02 6.23
N ARG A 84 2.63 2.37 7.38
CA ARG A 84 1.34 2.21 8.06
C ARG A 84 0.94 3.56 8.68
N ILE A 85 -0.34 3.90 8.55
CA ILE A 85 -0.92 5.08 9.23
C ILE A 85 -0.60 4.99 10.71
N LYS A 86 0.14 5.99 11.22
CA LYS A 86 0.25 6.22 12.65
C LYS A 86 -1.05 6.90 13.05
N THR A 87 -2.01 6.15 13.55
CA THR A 87 -3.08 6.74 14.35
C THR A 87 -2.41 7.44 15.53
N SER A 88 -2.33 8.78 15.50
CA SER A 88 -2.04 9.54 16.71
C SER A 88 -3.17 9.24 17.69
N ARG A 89 -2.83 8.66 18.83
CA ARG A 89 -3.67 8.79 20.02
C ARG A 89 -3.53 10.22 20.55
#